data_AF-A0A2P8ERI5-F1
#
_entry.id   AF-A0A2P8ERI5-F1
#
_cell.length_a   1.000
_cell.length_b   1.000
_cell.length_c   1.000
_cell.angle_alpha   90.00
_cell.angle_beta   90.00
_cell.angle_gamma   90.00
#
_symmetry.space_group_name_H-M   'P 1'
#
loop_
_entity.id
_entity.type
_entity.pdbx_description
1 polymer ?
#
loop_
_entity_poly.entity_id
_entity_poly.type
_entity_poly.pdbx_seq_one_letter_code
_entity_poly.pdbx_strand_id
1 'polypeptide(L)'
;MEKTPHDEKLLQALGCLIKWSVRLLAVLMVFVIMMGVVDVGWTLYEKLMTPPHYILTISDMLATFGAFMAVLIAIEIFINITIYLRDNVIHVKIVIATALMAISRKVIILDLDNTPAEYLWGIALIVVAMSIAYFIVQRYGSDEGGH
;
A
#
# COMPACT_ATOMS: atom_id res chain seq x y z
N MET A 1 35.14 -13.48 14.30
CA MET A 1 34.57 -12.61 15.35
C MET A 1 33.61 -13.44 16.16
N GLU A 2 34.00 -13.84 17.36
CA GLU A 2 33.18 -14.60 18.30
C GLU A 2 32.11 -13.65 18.87
N LYS A 3 30.82 -13.92 18.60
CA LYS A 3 29.73 -13.09 19.13
C LYS A 3 29.65 -13.30 20.64
N THR A 4 29.60 -12.22 21.41
CA THR A 4 29.51 -12.33 22.87
C THR A 4 28.10 -12.78 23.27
N PRO A 5 27.93 -13.54 24.37
CA PRO A 5 26.61 -14.01 24.84
C PRO A 5 25.62 -12.89 25.21
N HIS A 6 26.10 -11.64 25.30
CA HIS A 6 25.27 -10.46 25.49
C HIS A 6 24.56 -10.03 24.19
N ASP A 7 25.25 -10.12 23.04
CA ASP A 7 24.71 -9.73 21.73
C ASP A 7 23.53 -10.62 21.32
N GLU A 8 23.60 -11.92 21.61
CA GLU A 8 22.52 -12.87 21.30
C GLU A 8 21.23 -12.57 22.07
N LYS A 9 21.35 -12.23 23.37
CA LYS A 9 20.20 -11.87 24.21
C LYS A 9 19.55 -10.57 23.76
N LEU A 10 20.35 -9.57 23.39
CA LEU A 10 19.85 -8.30 22.85
C LEU A 10 19.12 -8.51 21.52
N LEU A 11 19.72 -9.27 20.60
CA LEU A 11 19.09 -9.58 19.31
C LEU A 11 17.78 -10.34 19.47
N GLN A 12 17.71 -11.28 20.43
CA GLN A 12 16.49 -12.04 20.72
C GLN A 12 15.39 -11.15 21.34
N ALA A 13 15.75 -10.25 22.26
CA ALA A 13 14.81 -9.30 22.86
C ALA A 13 14.26 -8.31 21.81
N LEU A 14 15.12 -7.74 20.97
CA LEU A 14 14.71 -6.86 19.87
C LEU A 14 13.80 -7.59 18.87
N GLY A 15 14.13 -8.83 18.51
CA GLY A 15 13.29 -9.65 17.64
C GLY A 15 11.90 -9.93 18.22
N CYS A 16 11.81 -10.18 19.53
CA CYS A 16 10.54 -10.34 20.22
C CYS A 16 9.70 -9.06 20.19
N LEU A 17 10.33 -7.91 20.46
CA LEU A 17 9.67 -6.61 20.44
C LEU A 17 9.16 -6.26 19.03
N ILE A 18 9.96 -6.50 17.99
CA ILE A 18 9.52 -6.31 16.59
C ILE A 18 8.28 -7.16 16.28
N LYS A 19 8.28 -8.44 16.65
CA LYS A 19 7.12 -9.33 16.41
C LYS A 19 5.86 -8.84 17.13
N TRP A 20 5.99 -8.33 18.35
CA TRP A 20 4.88 -7.72 19.08
C TRP A 20 4.37 -6.43 18.40
N SER A 21 5.28 -5.55 18.00
CA SER A 21 4.94 -4.30 17.30
C SER A 21 4.20 -4.57 15.99
N VAL A 22 4.63 -5.55 15.19
CA VAL A 22 3.97 -5.87 13.93
C VAL A 22 2.59 -6.51 14.13
N ARG A 23 2.40 -7.31 15.19
CA ARG A 23 1.06 -7.81 15.55
C ARG A 23 0.11 -6.68 15.95
N LEU A 24 0.60 -5.73 16.75
CA LEU A 24 -0.17 -4.54 17.11
C LEU A 24 -0.54 -3.73 15.87
N LEU A 25 0.42 -3.54 14.94
CA LEU A 25 0.19 -2.85 13.68
C LEU A 25 -0.90 -3.56 12.84
N ALA A 26 -0.89 -4.88 12.77
CA ALA A 26 -1.92 -5.64 12.05
C ALA A 26 -3.33 -5.39 12.60
N VAL A 27 -3.49 -5.36 13.93
CA VAL A 27 -4.77 -5.06 14.59
C VAL A 27 -5.21 -3.63 14.30
N LEU A 28 -4.30 -2.66 14.39
CA LEU A 28 -4.59 -1.27 14.06
C LEU A 28 -4.99 -1.09 12.59
N MET A 29 -4.37 -1.83 11.67
CA MET A 29 -4.74 -1.77 10.26
C MET A 29 -6.16 -2.28 10.00
N VAL A 30 -6.61 -3.34 10.68
CA VAL A 30 -8.01 -3.79 10.59
C VAL A 30 -8.96 -2.69 11.05
N PHE A 31 -8.63 -2.01 12.14
CA PHE A 31 -9.43 -0.88 12.63
C PHE A 31 -9.48 0.28 11.60
N VAL A 32 -8.33 0.65 11.02
CA VAL A 32 -8.25 1.68 9.96
C VAL A 32 -9.10 1.30 8.74
N ILE A 33 -9.07 0.03 8.30
CA ILE A 33 -9.88 -0.44 7.18
C ILE A 33 -11.38 -0.29 7.50
N MET A 34 -11.81 -0.74 8.69
CA MET A 34 -13.22 -0.63 9.11
C MET A 34 -13.68 0.83 9.16
N MET A 35 -12.87 1.71 9.76
CA MET A 35 -13.13 3.15 9.79
C MET A 35 -13.21 3.74 8.38
N GLY A 36 -12.28 3.38 7.50
CA GLY A 36 -12.27 3.86 6.12
C GLY A 36 -13.49 3.42 5.31
N VAL A 37 -13.99 2.20 5.51
CA VAL A 37 -15.23 1.74 4.87
C VAL A 37 -16.43 2.56 5.34
N VAL A 38 -16.53 2.84 6.64
CA VAL A 38 -17.60 3.69 7.20
C VAL A 38 -17.50 5.11 6.66
N ASP A 39 -16.29 5.68 6.61
CA ASP A 39 -16.02 7.04 6.11
C ASP A 39 -16.41 7.20 4.63
N VAL A 40 -16.05 6.23 3.78
CA VAL A 40 -16.45 6.21 2.37
C VAL A 40 -17.97 6.11 2.23
N GLY A 41 -18.61 5.24 3.01
CA GLY A 41 -20.07 5.08 3.01
C GLY A 41 -20.78 6.36 3.44
N TRP A 42 -20.27 7.03 4.47
CA TRP A 42 -20.79 8.31 4.97
C TRP A 42 -20.63 9.41 3.93
N THR A 43 -19.44 9.55 3.33
CA THR A 43 -19.15 10.53 2.29
C THR A 43 -20.07 10.36 1.07
N LEU A 44 -20.30 9.11 0.65
CA LEU A 44 -21.21 8.82 -0.45
C LEU A 44 -22.66 9.19 -0.10
N TYR A 45 -23.10 8.89 1.12
CA TYR A 45 -24.42 9.26 1.60
C TYR A 45 -24.62 10.78 1.62
N GLU A 46 -23.65 11.53 2.13
CA GLU A 46 -23.69 12.99 2.18
C GLU A 46 -23.80 13.60 0.77
N LYS A 47 -22.96 13.14 -0.17
CA LYS A 47 -22.98 13.59 -1.57
C LYS A 47 -24.30 13.29 -2.30
N LEU A 48 -24.95 12.17 -1.99
CA LEU A 48 -26.26 11.82 -2.57
C LEU A 48 -27.39 12.70 -2.03
N MET A 49 -27.28 13.13 -0.77
CA MET A 49 -28.29 13.94 -0.09
C MET A 49 -28.10 15.44 -0.30
N THR A 50 -26.92 15.91 -0.74
CA THR A 50 -26.72 17.30 -1.13
C THR A 50 -27.42 17.66 -2.46
N PRO A 51 -27.99 18.87 -2.63
CA PRO A 51 -28.56 19.31 -3.90
C PRO A 51 -27.46 19.55 -4.96
N PRO A 52 -27.63 19.18 -6.25
CA PRO A 52 -28.75 18.48 -6.89
C PRO A 52 -28.81 17.00 -6.49
N HIS A 53 -29.93 16.60 -5.90
CA HIS A 53 -30.08 15.25 -5.35
C HIS A 53 -29.91 14.17 -6.43
N TYR A 54 -29.24 13.07 -6.06
CA TYR A 54 -29.02 11.89 -6.90
C TYR A 54 -28.14 12.07 -8.15
N ILE A 55 -27.46 13.22 -8.31
CA ILE A 55 -26.52 13.46 -9.41
C ILE A 55 -25.11 13.64 -8.85
N LEU A 56 -24.22 12.68 -9.13
CA LEU A 56 -22.79 12.82 -8.87
C LEU A 56 -22.13 13.52 -10.06
N THR A 57 -21.47 14.64 -9.79
CA THR A 57 -20.61 15.27 -10.80
C THR A 57 -19.34 14.45 -11.01
N ILE A 58 -18.63 14.64 -12.14
CA ILE A 58 -17.35 13.96 -12.40
C ILE A 58 -16.35 14.25 -11.27
N SER A 59 -16.29 15.48 -10.80
CA SER A 59 -15.44 15.88 -9.67
C SER A 59 -15.80 15.12 -8.39
N ASP A 60 -17.10 14.95 -8.12
CA ASP A 60 -17.55 14.17 -6.97
C ASP A 60 -17.23 12.68 -7.08
N MET A 61 -17.33 12.11 -8.29
CA MET A 61 -16.94 10.73 -8.56
C MET A 61 -15.45 10.52 -8.34
N LEU A 62 -14.60 11.41 -8.88
CA LEU A 62 -13.15 11.36 -8.71
C LEU A 62 -12.74 11.50 -7.24
N ALA A 63 -13.38 12.40 -6.48
CA ALA A 63 -13.16 12.54 -5.05
C ALA A 63 -13.56 11.27 -4.28
N THR A 64 -14.67 10.65 -4.64
CA THR A 64 -15.13 9.41 -4.00
C THR A 64 -14.17 8.25 -4.33
N PHE A 65 -13.67 8.17 -5.57
CA PHE A 65 -12.61 7.23 -5.93
C PHE A 65 -11.35 7.44 -5.09
N GLY A 66 -10.93 8.67 -4.83
CA GLY A 66 -9.85 8.95 -3.88
C GLY A 66 -10.07 8.35 -2.49
N ALA A 67 -11.30 8.40 -1.98
CA ALA A 67 -11.65 7.77 -0.70
C ALA A 67 -11.63 6.22 -0.78
N PHE A 68 -12.17 5.63 -1.85
CA PHE A 68 -12.05 4.19 -2.11
C PHE A 68 -10.58 3.73 -2.20
N MET A 69 -9.73 4.54 -2.83
CA MET A 69 -8.30 4.29 -2.94
C MET A 69 -7.61 4.22 -1.59
N ALA A 70 -7.94 5.14 -0.69
CA ALA A 70 -7.38 5.16 0.66
C ALA A 70 -7.67 3.84 1.40
N VAL A 71 -8.90 3.32 1.27
CA VAL A 71 -9.30 2.02 1.83
C VAL A 71 -8.53 0.87 1.19
N LEU A 72 -8.38 0.89 -0.14
CA LEU A 72 -7.67 -0.16 -0.87
C LEU A 72 -6.17 -0.18 -0.54
N ILE A 73 -5.55 0.98 -0.34
CA ILE A 73 -4.17 1.11 0.14
C ILE A 73 -4.03 0.51 1.54
N ALA A 74 -4.99 0.78 2.44
CA ALA A 74 -4.98 0.20 3.78
C ALA A 74 -5.05 -1.34 3.74
N ILE A 75 -5.89 -1.91 2.86
CA ILE A 75 -5.99 -3.35 2.64
C ILE A 75 -4.66 -3.92 2.09
N GLU A 76 -4.05 -3.25 1.11
CA GLU A 76 -2.76 -3.67 0.55
C GLU A 76 -1.65 -3.71 1.61
N ILE A 77 -1.56 -2.68 2.45
CA ILE A 77 -0.61 -2.61 3.56
C ILE A 77 -0.87 -3.74 4.57
N PHE A 78 -2.13 -4.01 4.91
CA PHE A 78 -2.49 -5.10 5.81
C PHE A 78 -2.06 -6.48 5.29
N ILE A 79 -2.23 -6.72 3.99
CA ILE A 79 -1.78 -7.96 3.34
C ILE A 79 -0.26 -8.10 3.46
N ASN A 80 0.49 -7.03 3.18
CA ASN A 80 1.96 -7.03 3.29
C ASN A 80 2.44 -7.29 4.73
N ILE A 81 1.78 -6.71 5.73
CA ILE A 81 2.06 -6.97 7.14
C ILE A 81 1.77 -8.43 7.51
N THR A 82 0.66 -8.98 7.03
CA THR A 82 0.26 -10.36 7.33
C THR A 82 1.21 -11.38 6.70
N ILE A 83 1.70 -11.11 5.49
CA ILE A 83 2.73 -11.93 4.84
C ILE A 83 4.01 -11.93 5.67
N TYR A 84 4.44 -10.76 6.18
CA TYR A 84 5.59 -10.69 7.09
C TYR A 84 5.36 -11.51 8.37
N LEU A 85 4.17 -11.43 8.97
CA LEU A 85 3.85 -12.21 10.18
C LEU A 85 3.84 -13.73 9.95
N ARG A 86 3.39 -14.18 8.76
CA ARG A 86 3.31 -15.60 8.42
C ARG A 86 4.68 -16.18 8.10
N ASP A 87 5.42 -15.52 7.23
CA ASP A 87 6.62 -16.10 6.61
C ASP A 87 7.92 -15.59 7.28
N ASN A 88 7.84 -14.64 8.24
CA ASN A 88 8.96 -13.94 8.89
C ASN A 88 9.99 -13.33 7.91
N VAL A 89 9.61 -13.18 6.63
CA VAL A 89 10.45 -12.66 5.55
C VAL A 89 9.64 -11.65 4.73
N ILE A 90 10.28 -10.53 4.40
CA ILE A 90 9.70 -9.54 3.50
C ILE A 90 9.87 -10.07 2.08
N HIS A 91 8.77 -10.48 1.45
CA HIS A 91 8.77 -10.87 0.05
C HIS A 91 8.93 -9.64 -0.84
N VAL A 92 10.17 -9.28 -1.15
CA VAL A 92 10.51 -8.07 -1.92
C VAL A 92 9.75 -8.00 -3.25
N LYS A 93 9.57 -9.15 -3.91
CA LYS A 93 8.76 -9.27 -5.13
C LYS A 93 7.32 -8.78 -4.95
N ILE A 94 6.67 -9.16 -3.84
CA ILE A 94 5.28 -8.76 -3.55
C ILE A 94 5.23 -7.27 -3.25
N VAL A 95 6.18 -6.75 -2.47
CA VAL A 95 6.24 -5.33 -2.11
C VAL A 95 6.39 -4.43 -3.34
N ILE A 96 7.29 -4.79 -4.28
CA ILE A 96 7.48 -4.03 -5.51
C ILE A 96 6.24 -4.13 -6.40
N ALA A 97 5.62 -5.30 -6.49
CA ALA A 97 4.35 -5.46 -7.21
C ALA A 97 3.23 -4.60 -6.62
N THR A 98 3.12 -4.53 -5.28
CA THR A 98 2.15 -3.66 -4.60
C THR A 98 2.43 -2.19 -4.86
N ALA A 99 3.70 -1.77 -4.86
CA ALA A 99 4.06 -0.40 -5.17
C ALA A 99 3.74 -0.02 -6.63
N LEU A 100 4.02 -0.91 -7.59
CA LEU A 100 3.64 -0.71 -8.99
C LEU A 100 2.12 -0.63 -9.14
N MET A 101 1.38 -1.55 -8.50
CA MET A 101 -0.07 -1.57 -8.46
C MET A 101 -0.64 -0.27 -7.88
N ALA A 102 -0.11 0.22 -6.77
CA ALA A 102 -0.55 1.46 -6.12
C ALA A 102 -0.37 2.68 -7.04
N ILE A 103 0.76 2.78 -7.75
CA ILE A 103 0.98 3.87 -8.71
C ILE A 103 0.02 3.75 -9.89
N SER A 104 -0.10 2.56 -10.51
CA SER A 104 -1.06 2.34 -11.60
C SER A 104 -2.48 2.73 -11.18
N ARG A 105 -2.88 2.35 -9.97
CA ARG A 105 -4.19 2.66 -9.41
C ARG A 105 -4.38 4.17 -9.20
N LYS A 106 -3.33 4.93 -8.83
CA LYS A 106 -3.35 6.40 -8.74
C LYS A 106 -3.48 7.06 -10.12
N VAL A 107 -2.84 6.52 -11.15
CA VAL A 107 -2.92 7.04 -12.52
C VAL A 107 -4.33 6.90 -13.10
N ILE A 108 -5.04 5.81 -12.80
CA ILE A 108 -6.41 5.57 -13.28
C ILE A 108 -7.40 6.66 -12.81
N ILE A 109 -7.16 7.26 -11.64
CA ILE A 109 -8.06 8.24 -11.00
C ILE A 109 -7.58 9.67 -11.22
N LEU A 110 -6.47 9.86 -11.92
CA LEU A 110 -5.91 11.17 -12.20
C LEU A 110 -6.84 11.97 -13.11
N ASP A 111 -7.15 13.20 -12.70
CA ASP A 111 -7.90 14.16 -13.53
C ASP A 111 -6.94 14.89 -14.49
N LEU A 112 -7.01 14.55 -15.77
CA LEU A 112 -6.14 15.11 -16.80
C LEU A 112 -6.44 16.59 -17.08
N ASP A 113 -7.66 17.07 -16.81
CA ASP A 113 -8.05 18.46 -17.09
C ASP A 113 -7.37 19.44 -16.11
N ASN A 114 -7.09 18.98 -14.90
CA ASN A 114 -6.49 19.77 -13.82
C ASN A 114 -5.00 19.44 -13.58
N THR A 115 -4.42 18.53 -14.36
CA THR A 115 -3.04 18.08 -14.17
C THR A 115 -2.08 18.67 -15.21
N PRO A 116 -1.04 19.42 -14.81
CA PRO A 116 -0.07 19.96 -15.75
C PRO A 116 0.76 18.84 -16.38
N ALA A 117 1.14 19.02 -17.65
CA ALA A 117 1.84 17.99 -18.44
C ALA A 117 3.15 17.51 -17.80
N GLU A 118 3.86 18.39 -17.09
CA GLU A 118 5.08 18.06 -16.32
C GLU A 118 4.84 16.98 -15.26
N TYR A 119 3.69 16.99 -14.59
CA TYR A 119 3.33 15.97 -13.60
C TYR A 119 3.08 14.62 -14.26
N LEU A 120 2.45 14.61 -15.45
CA LEU A 120 2.19 13.41 -16.22
C LEU A 120 3.50 12.74 -16.69
N TRP A 121 4.47 13.53 -17.17
CA TRP A 121 5.80 13.03 -17.52
C TRP A 121 6.56 12.47 -16.31
N GLY A 122 6.45 13.12 -15.15
CA GLY A 122 7.03 12.62 -13.90
C GLY A 122 6.46 11.26 -13.49
N ILE A 123 5.13 11.09 -13.56
CA ILE A 123 4.47 9.82 -13.30
C ILE A 123 4.94 8.74 -14.29
N ALA A 124 4.99 9.05 -15.59
CA ALA A 124 5.43 8.10 -16.60
C ALA A 124 6.85 7.60 -16.33
N LEU A 125 7.77 8.50 -15.96
CA LEU A 125 9.14 8.14 -15.60
C LEU A 125 9.20 7.22 -14.37
N ILE A 126 8.42 7.51 -13.33
CA ILE A 126 8.35 6.68 -12.13
C ILE A 126 7.80 5.29 -12.47
N VAL A 127 6.73 5.21 -13.27
CA VAL A 127 6.14 3.93 -13.69
C VAL A 127 7.14 3.09 -14.48
N VAL A 128 7.89 3.69 -15.40
CA VAL A 128 8.94 2.99 -16.17
C VAL A 128 10.06 2.53 -15.24
N ALA A 129 10.56 3.39 -14.35
CA ALA A 129 11.63 3.03 -13.41
C ALA A 129 11.22 1.87 -12.49
N MET A 130 9.99 1.91 -11.97
CA MET A 130 9.40 0.86 -11.16
C MET A 130 9.17 -0.45 -11.93
N SER A 131 8.75 -0.36 -13.19
CA SER A 131 8.58 -1.54 -14.06
C SER A 131 9.91 -2.23 -14.34
N ILE A 132 10.98 -1.46 -14.58
CA ILE A 132 12.35 -1.99 -14.73
C ILE A 132 12.81 -2.64 -13.43
N ALA A 133 12.62 -1.99 -12.28
CA ALA A 133 12.97 -2.56 -10.97
C ALA A 133 12.23 -3.89 -10.72
N TYR A 134 10.93 -3.95 -11.02
CA TYR A 134 10.14 -5.17 -10.93
C TYR A 134 10.68 -6.27 -11.86
N PHE A 135 11.04 -5.94 -13.11
CA PHE A 135 11.62 -6.89 -14.05
C PHE A 135 12.95 -7.47 -13.57
N ILE A 136 13.84 -6.63 -13.04
CA ILE A 136 15.13 -7.06 -12.48
C ILE A 136 14.92 -7.98 -11.28
N VAL A 137 14.11 -7.56 -10.30
CA VAL A 137 13.85 -8.38 -9.10
C VAL A 137 13.14 -9.68 -9.47
N GLN A 138 12.25 -9.67 -10.45
CA GLN A 138 11.62 -10.89 -10.94
C GLN A 138 12.62 -11.86 -11.60
N ARG A 139 13.60 -11.32 -12.33
CA ARG A 139 14.59 -12.12 -13.07
C ARG A 139 15.68 -12.69 -12.19
N TYR A 140 16.18 -11.91 -11.22
CA TYR A 140 17.30 -12.29 -10.35
C TYR A 140 16.86 -12.79 -8.97
N GLY A 141 15.68 -12.40 -8.48
CA GLY A 141 15.11 -12.90 -7.23
C GLY A 141 14.59 -14.35 -7.30
N SER A 142 14.85 -15.06 -8.39
CA SER A 142 14.53 -16.49 -8.55
C SER A 142 15.72 -17.41 -8.22
N ASP A 143 16.89 -16.88 -7.86
CA ASP A 143 18.12 -17.65 -7.59
C ASP A 143 18.42 -17.90 -6.09
N GLU A 144 17.62 -17.39 -5.15
CA GLU A 144 17.84 -17.61 -3.69
C GLU A 144 16.97 -18.73 -3.08
N GLY A 145 16.40 -19.61 -3.91
CA GLY A 145 15.52 -20.70 -3.46
C GLY A 145 16.02 -22.12 -3.74
N GLY A 146 17.29 -22.30 -4.10
CA GLY A 146 17.82 -23.58 -4.55
C GLY A 146 19.16 -23.96 -3.93
N HIS A 147 19.22 -24.12 -2.61
CA HIS A 147 20.10 -25.06 -1.90
C HIS A 147 19.53 -25.37 -0.51
#